data_AF-A0A062UWB3-F1
#
_entry.id   AF-A0A062UWB3-F1
#
_cell.length_a   1.000
_cell.length_b   1.000
_cell.length_c   1.000
_cell.angle_alpha   90.00
_cell.angle_beta   90.00
_cell.angle_gamma   90.00
#
_symmetry.space_group_name_H-M   'P 1'
#
loop_
_entity.id
_entity.type
_entity.pdbx_description
1 polymer ?
#
loop_
_entity_poly.entity_id
_entity_poly.type
_entity_poly.pdbx_seq_one_letter_code
_entity_poly.pdbx_strand_id
1 'polypeptide(L)' 'MRSIKRAFEKIKRENPNWSDYTCFFRAVSGRDFSKKMIAWHFSKLVDKSDYSSKDKKKILEWLFRLSQGTKNRPEEGRF' A
#
# COMPACT_ATOMS: atom_id res chain seq x y z
N MET A 1 -17.60 -0.73 6.27
CA MET A 1 -16.28 -1.27 6.68
C MET A 1 -15.22 -0.84 5.65
N ARG A 2 -14.13 -0.17 6.04
CA ARG A 2 -13.02 0.15 5.14
C ARG A 2 -12.23 -1.14 4.86
N SER A 3 -12.19 -1.60 3.62
CA SER A 3 -11.48 -2.83 3.24
C SER A 3 -10.32 -2.49 2.32
N ILE A 4 -9.10 -2.86 2.72
CA ILE A 4 -7.89 -2.73 1.88
C ILE A 4 -8.10 -3.49 0.57
N LYS A 5 -8.67 -4.71 0.64
CA LYS A 5 -8.95 -5.54 -0.54
C LYS A 5 -9.84 -4.84 -1.57
N ARG A 6 -10.99 -4.30 -1.14
CA ARG A 6 -11.90 -3.59 -2.06
C ARG A 6 -11.25 -2.38 -2.73
N ALA A 7 -10.45 -1.64 -1.97
CA ALA A 7 -9.73 -0.48 -2.49
C ALA A 7 -8.66 -0.89 -3.50
N PHE A 8 -7.87 -1.91 -3.16
CA PHE A 8 -6.85 -2.49 -4.01
C PHE A 8 -7.43 -3.00 -5.34
N GLU A 9 -8.48 -3.82 -5.29
CA GLU A 9 -9.10 -4.40 -6.49
C GLU A 9 -9.67 -3.31 -7.40
N LYS A 10 -10.28 -2.27 -6.83
CA LYS A 10 -10.76 -1.12 -7.59
C LYS A 10 -9.59 -0.43 -8.32
N ILE A 11 -8.50 -0.12 -7.61
CA ILE A 11 -7.33 0.56 -8.17
C ILE A 11 -6.66 -0.29 -9.25
N LYS A 12 -6.48 -1.60 -9.00
CA LYS A 12 -5.87 -2.53 -9.95
C LYS A 12 -6.69 -2.67 -11.23
N ARG A 13 -8.02 -2.74 -11.12
CA ARG A 13 -8.92 -2.78 -12.28
C ARG A 13 -8.88 -1.49 -13.10
N GLU A 14 -8.76 -0.34 -12.44
CA GLU A 14 -8.66 0.97 -13.10
C GLU A 14 -7.26 1.22 -13.68
N ASN A 15 -6.24 0.51 -13.21
CA ASN A 15 -4.84 0.70 -13.60
C ASN A 15 -4.16 -0.65 -13.87
N PRO A 16 -4.51 -1.35 -14.96
CA PRO A 16 -4.05 -2.72 -15.22
C PRO A 16 -2.53 -2.84 -15.43
N ASN A 17 -1.85 -1.74 -15.77
CA ASN A 17 -0.41 -1.71 -16.03
C ASN A 17 0.43 -1.40 -14.78
N TRP A 18 -0.19 -1.25 -13.60
CA TRP A 18 0.54 -1.00 -12.35
C TRP A 18 0.88 -2.28 -11.63
N SER A 19 2.04 -2.30 -10.99
CA SER A 19 2.43 -3.37 -10.07
C SER A 19 1.46 -3.47 -8.88
N ASP A 20 1.41 -4.65 -8.26
CA ASP A 20 0.55 -4.87 -7.10
C ASP A 20 1.02 -4.00 -5.93
N TYR A 21 2.32 -3.80 -5.80
CA TYR A 21 2.87 -2.85 -4.82
C TYR A 21 2.28 -1.44 -4.98
N THR A 22 2.26 -0.91 -6.20
CA THR A 22 1.74 0.45 -6.49
C THR A 22 0.24 0.56 -6.19
N CYS A 23 -0.52 -0.45 -6.59
CA CYS A 23 -1.96 -0.52 -6.30
C CYS A 23 -2.21 -0.61 -4.79
N PHE A 24 -1.41 -1.39 -4.07
CA PHE A 24 -1.52 -1.57 -2.63
C PHE A 24 -1.14 -0.31 -1.86
N PHE A 25 -0.05 0.36 -2.25
CA PHE A 25 0.38 1.65 -1.71
C PHE A 25 -0.77 2.66 -1.74
N ARG A 26 -1.44 2.82 -2.89
CA ARG A 26 -2.58 3.73 -3.03
C ARG A 26 -3.80 3.29 -2.22
N ALA A 27 -3.99 1.97 -2.06
CA ALA A 27 -5.10 1.43 -1.30
C ALA A 27 -4.99 1.71 0.20
N VAL A 28 -3.76 1.85 0.74
CA VAL A 28 -3.53 2.04 2.19
C VAL A 28 -3.21 3.48 2.58
N SER A 29 -2.73 4.31 1.66
CA SER A 29 -2.29 5.69 1.91
C SER A 29 -3.40 6.56 2.51
N GLY A 30 -3.13 7.18 3.67
CA GLY A 30 -4.03 8.10 4.36
C GLY A 30 -5.35 7.51 4.90
N ARG A 31 -5.41 6.19 5.15
CA ARG A 31 -6.64 5.48 5.55
C ARG A 31 -6.66 4.91 6.96
N ASP A 32 -5.63 5.22 7.74
CA ASP A 32 -5.47 4.87 9.15
C ASP A 32 -5.65 3.38 9.46
N PHE A 33 -4.95 2.53 8.69
CA PHE A 33 -4.94 1.10 8.92
C PHE A 33 -3.86 0.69 9.93
N SER A 34 -4.18 -0.31 10.74
CA SER A 34 -3.22 -0.91 11.66
C SER A 34 -2.14 -1.69 10.90
N LYS A 35 -0.93 -1.72 11.48
CA LYS A 35 0.21 -2.46 10.92
C LYS A 35 -0.11 -3.94 10.66
N LYS A 36 -0.90 -4.58 11.55
CA LYS A 36 -1.35 -5.97 11.39
C LYS A 36 -2.26 -6.14 10.18
N MET A 37 -3.19 -5.22 9.97
CA MET A 37 -4.11 -5.27 8.83
C MET A 37 -3.37 -5.07 7.51
N ILE A 38 -2.42 -4.14 7.46
CA ILE A 38 -1.55 -3.88 6.31
C ILE A 38 -0.73 -5.14 6.00
N ALA A 39 -0.05 -5.74 6.97
CA ALA A 39 0.80 -6.91 6.77
C ALA A 39 0.04 -8.14 6.25
N TRP A 40 -1.16 -8.38 6.79
CA TRP A 40 -2.01 -9.48 6.35
C TRP A 40 -2.45 -9.31 4.90
N HIS A 41 -2.91 -8.11 4.52
CA HIS A 41 -3.36 -7.86 3.16
C HIS A 41 -2.18 -7.78 2.17
N PHE A 42 -1.05 -7.20 2.57
CA PHE A 42 0.15 -7.12 1.73
C PHE A 42 0.59 -8.53 1.30
N SER A 43 0.68 -9.46 2.26
CA SER A 43 1.07 -10.84 1.97
C SER A 43 0.06 -11.63 1.14
N LYS A 44 -1.18 -11.15 1.03
CA LYS A 44 -2.26 -11.80 0.26
C LYS A 44 -2.49 -11.19 -1.12
N LEU A 45 -2.19 -9.90 -1.29
CA LEU A 45 -2.56 -9.12 -2.46
C LEU A 45 -1.37 -8.67 -3.30
N VAL A 46 -0.17 -8.60 -2.71
CA VAL A 46 1.05 -8.23 -3.42
C VAL A 46 1.82 -9.49 -3.77
N ASP A 47 2.17 -9.63 -5.04
CA ASP A 47 2.97 -10.75 -5.51
C ASP A 47 4.33 -10.79 -4.80
N LYS A 48 4.86 -11.99 -4.53
CA LYS A 48 6.15 -12.14 -3.84
C LYS A 48 7.34 -11.74 -4.73
N SER A 49 7.18 -11.74 -6.05
CA SER A 49 8.19 -11.26 -7.00
C SER A 49 8.31 -9.72 -7.00
N ASP A 50 7.26 -9.01 -6.56
CA ASP A 50 7.25 -7.54 -6.45
C ASP A 50 8.08 -7.01 -5.27
N TYR A 51 8.56 -7.88 -4.37
CA TYR A 51 9.38 -7.44 -3.23
C TYR A 51 10.43 -8.47 -2.79
N SER A 52 11.59 -7.97 -2.37
CA SER A 52 12.59 -8.80 -1.68
C SER A 52 12.12 -9.15 -0.26
N SER A 53 12.21 -10.43 0.11
CA SER A 53 11.91 -10.89 1.47
C SER A 53 12.73 -10.14 2.54
N LYS A 54 13.94 -9.69 2.20
CA LYS A 54 14.80 -8.91 3.11
C LYS A 54 14.25 -7.52 3.38
N ASP A 55 13.54 -6.93 2.41
CA ASP A 55 13.00 -5.57 2.51
C ASP A 55 11.57 -5.53 3.02
N LYS A 56 10.88 -6.69 3.08
CA LYS A 56 9.48 -6.80 3.52
C LYS A 56 9.21 -6.05 4.84
N LYS A 57 10.09 -6.17 5.83
CA LYS A 57 9.93 -5.49 7.12
C LYS A 57 9.93 -3.97 6.96
N LYS A 58 10.86 -3.42 6.17
CA LYS A 58 10.98 -1.99 5.89
C LYS A 58 9.77 -1.49 5.08
N ILE A 59 9.35 -2.27 4.08
CA ILE A 59 8.17 -1.96 3.26
C ILE A 59 6.90 -1.86 4.12
N LEU A 60 6.67 -2.83 5.00
CA LEU A 60 5.49 -2.81 5.88
C LEU A 60 5.53 -1.65 6.88
N GLU A 61 6.71 -1.27 7.36
CA GLU A 61 6.86 -0.10 8.22
C GLU A 61 6.56 1.21 7.46
N TRP A 62 7.05 1.34 6.23
CA TRP A 62 6.77 2.46 5.35
C TRP A 62 5.26 2.58 5.04
N LEU A 63 4.62 1.49 4.61
CA LEU A 63 3.19 1.45 4.32
C LEU A 63 2.34 1.79 5.55
N PHE A 64 2.77 1.37 6.74
CA PHE A 64 2.12 1.77 7.98
C PHE A 64 2.21 3.28 8.20
N ARG A 65 3.41 3.88 8.13
CA ARG A 65 3.60 5.33 8.29
C ARG A 65 2.75 6.14 7.30
N LEU A 66 2.66 5.68 6.05
CA LEU A 66 1.81 6.29 5.03
C LEU A 66 0.31 6.16 5.33
N SER A 67 -0.09 5.01 5.85
CA SER A 67 -1.49 4.77 6.16
C SER A 67 -1.99 5.67 7.27
N GLN A 68 -1.13 5.96 8.26
CA GLN A 68 -1.42 6.90 9.35
C GLN A 68 -1.65 8.35 8.89
N GLY A 69 -1.46 8.63 7.59
CA GLY A 69 -1.62 9.97 7.04
C GLY A 69 -0.45 10.85 7.49
N THR A 70 0.37 11.26 6.54
CA THR A 70 1.37 12.28 6.80
C THR A 70 0.69 13.57 7.27
N LYS A 71 0.87 13.92 8.55
CA LYS A 71 0.90 15.31 9.03
C LYS A 71 2.08 16.11 8.43
N ASN A 72 2.94 15.49 7.60
CA ASN A 72 4.03 16.11 6.85
C ASN A 72 4.10 15.50 5.44
N ARG A 73 3.41 16.07 4.45
CA ARG A 73 3.76 15.82 3.04
C ARG A 73 4.89 16.79 2.68
N PRO A 74 6.03 16.34 2.13
CA PRO A 74 6.70 17.14 1.12
C PRO A 74 5.79 17.13 -0.11
N GLU A 75 5.52 18.31 -0.66
CA GLU A 75 4.79 18.49 -1.89
C GLU A 75 5.58 17.83 -3.03
N GLU A 76 5.12 16.69 -3.54
CA GLU A 76 5.65 16.15 -4.78
C GLU A 76 5.07 16.95 -5.93
N GLY A 77 5.94 17.78 -6.50
CA GLY A 77 5.71 18.55 -7.70
C GLY A 77 5.12 17.70 -8.82
N ARG A 78 4.09 18.26 -9.44
CA ARG A 78 3.66 17.90 -10.79
C ARG A 78 4.85 18.08 -11.73
N PHE A 79 5.31 17.01 -12.35
CA PHE A 79 6.02 17.04 -13.62
C PHE A 79 5.02 16.73 -14.72
#